data_AF-A0A3D2DJG0-F1
#
_entry.id   AF-A0A3D2DJG0-F1
#
_cell.length_a   1.000
_cell.length_b   1.000
_cell.length_c   1.000
_cell.angle_alpha   90.00
_cell.angle_beta   90.00
_cell.angle_gamma   90.00
#
_symmetry.space_group_name_H-M   'P 1'
#
loop_
_entity.id
_entity.type
_entity.pdbx_description
1 polymer ?
#
loop_
_entity_poly.entity_id
_entity_poly.type
_entity_poly.pdbx_seq_one_letter_code
_entity_poly.pdbx_strand_id
1 'polypeptide(L)' 'VRKRVAVEALSDFGWYKYVGLDGRVIAMEGFGASGPAATLFEHFGFTVDNVVKTVKEVIG' A
#
# COMPACT_ATOMS: atom_id res chain seq x y z
N VAL A 1 -0.92 16.52 -12.96
CA VAL A 1 -0.92 16.11 -11.54
C VAL A 1 -1.08 14.60 -11.48
N ARG A 2 -0.21 13.86 -10.78
CA ARG A 2 -0.38 12.41 -10.58
C ARG A 2 -0.87 12.20 -9.13
N LYS A 3 -2.14 11.81 -8.98
CA LYS A 3 -2.74 11.50 -7.67
C LYS A 3 -3.16 10.03 -7.67
N ARG A 4 -2.18 9.14 -7.50
CA ARG A 4 -2.37 7.69 -7.64
C ARG A 4 -1.84 6.97 -6.40
N VAL A 5 -2.58 5.96 -5.98
CA VAL A 5 -2.17 4.99 -4.96
C VAL A 5 -2.27 3.60 -5.57
N ALA A 6 -1.22 2.79 -5.46
CA ALA A 6 -1.27 1.36 -5.76
C ALA A 6 -1.40 0.56 -4.47
N VAL A 7 -2.12 -0.57 -4.50
CA VAL A 7 -2.34 -1.44 -3.33
C VAL A 7 -2.15 -2.88 -3.78
N GLU A 8 -1.15 -3.57 -3.25
CA GLU A 8 -0.84 -4.96 -3.60
C GLU A 8 -0.15 -5.67 -2.43
N ALA A 9 -0.57 -6.88 -2.08
CA ALA A 9 0.06 -7.69 -1.02
C ALA A 9 1.34 -8.38 -1.48
N LEU A 10 2.27 -7.60 -2.05
CA LEU A 10 3.59 -8.01 -2.54
C LEU A 10 4.56 -6.82 -2.45
N SER A 11 5.78 -6.96 -2.97
CA SER A 11 6.76 -5.86 -3.07
C SER A 11 6.22 -4.66 -3.85
N ASP A 12 6.63 -3.46 -3.43
CA ASP A 12 6.39 -2.20 -4.14
C ASP A 12 7.18 -2.07 -5.46
N PHE A 13 8.14 -2.96 -5.71
CA PHE A 13 9.04 -2.88 -6.85
C PHE A 13 8.27 -2.89 -8.17
N GLY A 14 8.46 -1.83 -8.96
CA GLY A 14 7.81 -1.63 -10.25
C GLY A 14 6.58 -0.72 -10.20
N TRP A 15 5.89 -0.58 -9.05
CA TRP A 15 4.70 0.26 -8.94
C TRP A 15 4.98 1.75 -9.11
N TYR A 16 6.18 2.21 -8.71
CA TYR A 16 6.62 3.60 -8.90
C TYR A 16 6.70 4.03 -10.37
N LYS A 17 6.79 3.08 -11.33
CA LYS A 17 6.64 3.38 -12.77
C LYS A 17 5.25 3.96 -13.10
N TYR A 18 4.22 3.58 -12.36
CA TYR A 18 2.83 3.94 -12.62
C TYR A 18 2.31 5.03 -11.68
N VAL A 19 2.69 4.99 -10.40
CA VAL A 19 2.24 5.97 -9.41
C VAL A 19 3.08 7.25 -9.45
N GLY A 20 4.32 7.19 -9.95
CA GLY A 20 5.25 8.32 -10.02
C GLY A 20 5.97 8.61 -8.70
N LEU A 21 6.77 9.67 -8.68
CA LEU A 21 7.52 10.10 -7.48
C LEU A 21 6.62 10.76 -6.42
N ASP A 22 5.48 11.28 -6.85
CA ASP A 22 4.47 11.97 -6.03
C ASP A 22 3.31 11.05 -5.60
N GLY A 23 3.28 9.80 -6.08
CA GLY A 23 2.30 8.79 -5.67
C GLY A 23 2.66 8.04 -4.39
N ARG A 24 1.85 7.05 -4.04
CA ARG A 24 2.08 6.12 -2.91
C ARG A 24 1.80 4.68 -3.31
N VAL A 25 2.44 3.73 -2.64
CA VAL A 25 2.22 2.29 -2.79
C VAL A 25 1.98 1.71 -1.40
N ILE A 26 0.91 0.97 -1.22
CA ILE A 26 0.66 0.14 -0.04
C ILE A 26 1.04 -1.29 -0.44
N ALA A 27 2.15 -1.77 0.13
CA ALA A 27 2.81 -3.00 -0.25
C ALA A 27 3.48 -3.66 0.97
N MET A 28 3.96 -4.89 0.79
CA MET A 28 4.71 -5.63 1.80
C MET A 28 6.13 -5.06 1.93
N GLU A 29 6.52 -4.67 3.14
CA GLU A 29 7.88 -4.26 3.50
C GLU A 29 8.63 -5.44 4.14
N GLY A 30 8.97 -6.45 3.34
CA GLY A 30 9.74 -7.62 3.77
C GLY A 30 8.97 -8.95 3.68
N PHE A 31 9.44 -9.95 4.42
CA PHE A 31 8.83 -11.28 4.44
C PHE A 31 7.50 -11.29 5.22
N GLY A 32 6.70 -12.31 4.96
CA GLY A 32 5.47 -12.56 5.70
C GLY A 32 5.72 -13.11 7.11
N ALA A 33 4.63 -13.47 7.77
CA ALA A 33 4.64 -14.12 9.07
C ALA A 33 3.68 -15.31 9.07
N SER A 34 3.82 -16.20 10.06
CA SER A 34 2.89 -17.31 10.25
C SER A 34 1.66 -16.84 11.03
N GLY A 35 0.48 -16.93 10.42
CA GLY A 35 -0.77 -16.57 11.07
C GLY A 35 -1.98 -16.58 10.13
N PRO A 36 -3.20 -16.40 10.67
CA PRO A 36 -4.41 -16.26 9.86
C PRO A 36 -4.33 -15.03 8.94
N ALA A 37 -4.77 -15.16 7.70
CA ALA A 37 -4.67 -14.10 6.70
C ALA A 37 -5.30 -12.76 7.15
N ALA A 38 -6.46 -12.79 7.81
CA ALA A 38 -7.12 -11.58 8.30
C ALA A 38 -6.24 -10.79 9.29
N THR A 39 -5.64 -11.49 10.25
CA THR A 39 -4.69 -10.90 11.21
C THR A 39 -3.45 -10.36 10.51
N LEU A 40 -2.94 -11.07 9.50
CA LEU A 40 -1.78 -10.62 8.73
C LEU A 40 -2.10 -9.38 7.88
N PHE A 41 -3.27 -9.29 7.25
CA PHE A 41 -3.66 -8.09 6.51
C PHE A 41 -3.75 -6.86 7.41
N GLU A 42 -4.34 -7.00 8.61
CA GLU A 42 -4.34 -5.91 9.61
C GLU A 42 -2.91 -5.55 10.05
N HIS A 43 -2.09 -6.55 10.37
CA HIS A 43 -0.71 -6.37 10.81
C HIS A 43 0.16 -5.66 9.77
N PHE A 44 0.04 -6.04 8.49
CA PHE A 44 0.80 -5.45 7.38
C PHE A 44 0.13 -4.20 6.79
N GLY A 45 -0.94 -3.68 7.39
CA GLY A 45 -1.53 -2.40 7.00
C GLY A 45 -2.40 -2.44 5.73
N PHE A 46 -2.84 -3.62 5.30
CA PHE A 46 -3.82 -3.79 4.22
C PHE A 46 -5.23 -3.63 4.75
N THR A 47 -5.53 -2.44 5.26
CA THR A 47 -6.83 -2.08 5.81
C THR A 47 -7.47 -0.97 4.98
N VAL A 48 -8.81 -0.94 4.97
CA VAL A 48 -9.57 0.13 4.29
C VAL A 48 -9.16 1.50 4.82
N ASP A 49 -8.99 1.63 6.13
CA ASP A 49 -8.61 2.89 6.76
C ASP A 49 -7.23 3.38 6.30
N ASN A 50 -6.26 2.48 6.16
CA ASN A 50 -4.94 2.84 5.65
C ASN A 50 -5.03 3.31 4.19
N VAL A 51 -5.77 2.59 3.33
CA VAL A 51 -5.98 3.00 1.93
C VAL A 51 -6.61 4.39 1.86
N VAL A 52 -7.68 4.64 2.61
CA VAL A 52 -8.36 5.95 2.62
C VAL A 52 -7.44 7.05 3.12
N LYS A 53 -6.68 6.80 4.19
CA LYS A 53 -5.69 7.75 4.73
C LYS A 53 -4.63 8.09 3.67
N THR A 54 -4.01 7.09 3.05
CA THR A 54 -2.98 7.29 2.02
C THR A 54 -3.52 8.05 0.80
N VAL A 55 -4.74 7.75 0.36
CA VAL A 55 -5.37 8.50 -0.73
C VAL A 55 -5.57 9.97 -0.34
N LYS A 56 -6.04 10.26 0.88
CA LYS A 56 -6.21 11.63 1.38
C LYS A 56 -4.89 12.41 1.41
N GLU A 57 -3.80 11.77 1.85
CA GLU A 57 -2.45 12.37 1.81
C GLU A 57 -1.98 12.68 0.39
N VAL A 58 -2.34 11.83 -0.57
CA VAL A 58 -1.99 12.04 -1.96
C VAL A 58 -2.83 13.16 -2.56
N ILE A 59 -4.16 13.23 -2.35
CA ILE A 59 -5.04 14.22 -3.01
C ILE A 59 -5.07 15.60 -2.36
N GLY A 60 -4.64 15.71 -1.09
CA GLY A 60 -4.37 17.01 -0.44
C GLY A 60 -3.32 17.82 -1.19
#